data_AF-A0A4R7VCT2-F1
#
_entry.id   AF-A0A4R7VCT2-F1
#
_cell.length_a   1.000
_cell.length_b   1.000
_cell.length_c   1.000
_cell.angle_alpha   90.00
_cell.angle_beta   90.00
_cell.angle_gamma   90.00
#
_symmetry.space_group_name_H-M   'P 1'
#
loop_
_entity.id
_entity.type
_entity.pdbx_description
1 polymer ?
#
loop_
_entity_poly.entity_id
_entity_poly.type
_entity_poly.pdbx_seq_one_letter_code
_entity_poly.pdbx_strand_id
1 'polypeptide(L)'
;MTPRIEVAERAGVGLDGAIRPSEDVVVVLPNAVVLLDGATSLDPSLPSGGWYASRLAGELAGRLAGYPDTDLADLLAGAIKSVARDNGLVPGRSPSSTVALLRWTDTVVEGLVLADSPIVAFTREGPSLLADTRIERLPRGSGYRDQLRSGGGYGERHVIALRQAGQTTARRRNVEGGFWVAEADPDAAHQAERTTWPRDTVTTVLMATDGVTCGIDPYGVFADWQALRDLATTSGPESVLDQVRAAELDDPAGTRWPRPKPHDDQALVVIDYSVDYTGEDR
;
A
#
# COMPACT_ATOMS: atom_id res chain seq x y z
N MET A 1 1.48 -22.47 14.44
CA MET A 1 0.31 -21.72 14.94
C MET A 1 -0.19 -20.83 13.81
N THR A 2 -1.44 -21.01 13.35
CA THR A 2 -2.01 -20.21 12.26
C THR A 2 -2.55 -18.90 12.81
N PRO A 3 -2.10 -17.72 12.32
CA PRO A 3 -2.65 -16.46 12.77
C PRO A 3 -4.10 -16.27 12.35
N ARG A 4 -4.85 -15.48 13.11
CA ARG A 4 -6.11 -14.88 12.63
C ARG A 4 -5.77 -13.71 11.73
N ILE A 5 -6.41 -13.62 10.58
CA ILE A 5 -6.19 -12.55 9.60
C ILE A 5 -7.53 -11.88 9.32
N GLU A 6 -7.58 -10.58 9.50
CA GLU A 6 -8.72 -9.74 9.15
C GLU A 6 -8.30 -8.70 8.12
N VAL A 7 -9.16 -8.47 7.15
CA VAL A 7 -8.94 -7.54 6.06
C VAL A 7 -10.13 -6.60 6.00
N ALA A 8 -9.86 -5.30 5.89
CA ALA A 8 -10.86 -4.29 5.57
C ALA A 8 -10.43 -3.58 4.29
N GLU A 9 -11.34 -3.43 3.35
CA GLU A 9 -11.11 -2.80 2.05
C GLU A 9 -12.25 -1.82 1.74
N ARG A 10 -11.90 -0.63 1.24
CA ARG A 10 -12.88 0.38 0.85
C ARG A 10 -12.43 1.13 -0.38
N ALA A 11 -13.25 1.10 -1.43
CA ALA A 11 -12.96 1.84 -2.64
C ALA A 11 -13.00 3.36 -2.41
N GLY A 12 -12.05 4.04 -3.04
CA GLY A 12 -12.01 5.47 -3.21
C GLY A 12 -12.82 5.92 -4.42
N VAL A 13 -12.42 7.05 -4.99
CA VAL A 13 -12.99 7.62 -6.21
C VAL A 13 -11.90 7.93 -7.22
N GLY A 14 -12.28 8.14 -8.49
CA GLY A 14 -11.39 8.67 -9.50
C GLY A 14 -10.93 10.09 -9.19
N LEU A 15 -9.95 10.58 -9.96
CA LEU A 15 -9.44 11.95 -9.86
C LEU A 15 -10.53 13.02 -10.14
N ASP A 16 -11.59 12.62 -10.85
CA ASP A 16 -12.78 13.41 -11.17
C ASP A 16 -13.94 13.20 -10.17
N GLY A 17 -13.72 12.39 -9.12
CA GLY A 17 -14.72 12.03 -8.13
C GLY A 17 -15.69 10.92 -8.56
N ALA A 18 -15.53 10.34 -9.75
CA ALA A 18 -16.38 9.25 -10.21
C ALA A 18 -16.11 7.95 -9.42
N ILE A 19 -17.14 7.15 -9.19
CA ILE A 19 -16.99 5.83 -8.58
C ILE A 19 -16.19 4.93 -9.53
N ARG A 20 -15.21 4.22 -8.97
CA ARG A 20 -14.43 3.20 -9.67
C ARG A 20 -14.19 1.98 -8.76
N PRO A 21 -13.85 0.80 -9.32
CA PRO A 21 -13.32 -0.29 -8.51
C PRO A 21 -12.05 0.14 -7.76
N SER A 22 -11.77 -0.51 -6.63
CA SER A 22 -10.50 -0.32 -5.92
C SER A 22 -9.31 -0.68 -6.80
N GLU A 23 -8.21 0.05 -6.65
CA GLU A 23 -6.91 -0.30 -7.21
C GLU A 23 -6.03 -1.07 -6.22
N ASP A 24 -6.46 -1.18 -4.95
CA ASP A 24 -5.82 -2.03 -3.94
C ASP A 24 -6.15 -3.51 -4.15
N VAL A 25 -5.20 -4.39 -3.84
CA VAL A 25 -5.36 -5.84 -3.87
C VAL A 25 -4.73 -6.47 -2.64
N VAL A 26 -5.52 -7.24 -1.88
CA VAL A 26 -5.04 -8.10 -0.80
C VAL A 26 -5.13 -9.58 -1.21
N VAL A 27 -4.05 -10.32 -0.97
CA VAL A 27 -4.02 -11.79 -1.09
C VAL A 27 -3.59 -12.40 0.23
N VAL A 28 -4.46 -13.26 0.78
CA VAL A 28 -4.16 -14.06 1.98
C VAL A 28 -3.83 -15.49 1.57
N LEU A 29 -2.64 -15.96 1.95
CA LEU A 29 -2.16 -17.32 1.76
C LEU A 29 -1.99 -18.01 3.12
N PRO A 30 -1.80 -19.34 3.17
CA PRO A 30 -1.63 -20.06 4.44
C PRO A 30 -0.47 -19.55 5.31
N ASN A 31 0.59 -19.04 4.69
CA ASN A 31 1.81 -18.58 5.36
C ASN A 31 2.35 -17.23 4.87
N ALA A 32 1.52 -16.45 4.16
CA ALA A 32 1.89 -15.14 3.67
C ALA A 32 0.67 -14.24 3.44
N VAL A 33 0.89 -12.92 3.47
CA VAL A 33 -0.07 -11.91 3.00
C VAL A 33 0.64 -10.96 2.04
N VAL A 34 -0.03 -10.64 0.95
CA VAL A 34 0.40 -9.63 -0.02
C VAL A 34 -0.63 -8.51 0.00
N LEU A 35 -0.17 -7.27 0.17
CA LEU A 35 -0.96 -6.06 0.02
C LEU A 35 -0.31 -5.20 -1.06
N LEU A 36 -1.08 -4.83 -2.07
CA LEU A 36 -0.63 -4.04 -3.21
C LEU A 36 -1.54 -2.82 -3.35
N ASP A 37 -0.97 -1.63 -3.39
CA ASP A 37 -1.67 -0.39 -3.71
C ASP A 37 -1.40 -0.03 -5.17
N GLY A 38 -2.43 -0.10 -6.02
CA GLY A 38 -2.32 0.21 -7.43
C GLY A 38 -2.28 1.72 -7.66
N ALA A 39 -1.12 2.25 -8.05
CA ALA A 39 -0.96 3.69 -8.27
C ALA A 39 -1.91 4.20 -9.37
N THR A 40 -2.74 5.19 -9.02
CA THR A 40 -3.68 5.81 -9.95
C THR A 40 -2.95 6.40 -11.17
N SER A 41 -3.24 5.87 -12.35
CA SER A 41 -2.62 6.35 -13.61
C SER A 41 -3.14 7.75 -13.98
N LEU A 42 -2.21 8.61 -14.37
CA LEU A 42 -2.49 9.93 -14.94
C LEU A 42 -2.54 9.91 -16.48
N ASP A 43 -2.15 8.79 -17.10
CA ASP A 43 -2.23 8.53 -18.54
C ASP A 43 -3.41 7.58 -18.81
N PRO A 44 -4.52 8.06 -19.41
CA PRO A 44 -5.70 7.24 -19.67
C PRO A 44 -5.48 6.18 -20.77
N SER A 45 -4.36 6.21 -21.47
CA SER A 45 -4.00 5.16 -22.45
C SER A 45 -3.37 3.92 -21.81
N LEU A 46 -2.98 4.01 -20.54
CA LEU A 46 -2.45 2.88 -19.78
C LEU A 46 -3.57 2.14 -19.04
N PRO A 47 -3.41 0.82 -18.80
CA PRO A 47 -4.22 0.13 -17.81
C PRO A 47 -4.13 0.80 -16.43
N SER A 48 -5.12 0.54 -15.58
CA SER A 48 -5.16 1.06 -14.20
C SER A 48 -4.06 0.46 -13.31
N GLY A 49 -3.78 1.10 -12.18
CA GLY A 49 -2.91 0.55 -11.14
C GLY A 49 -3.46 -0.78 -10.63
N GLY A 50 -4.78 -0.85 -10.41
CA GLY A 50 -5.47 -2.09 -10.00
C GLY A 50 -5.35 -3.24 -10.99
N TRP A 51 -5.32 -2.94 -12.30
CA TRP A 51 -5.07 -3.95 -13.33
C TRP A 51 -3.67 -4.57 -13.21
N TYR A 52 -2.67 -3.76 -12.84
CA TYR A 52 -1.30 -4.20 -12.65
C TYR A 52 -1.15 -4.94 -11.31
N ALA A 53 -1.68 -4.37 -10.23
CA ALA A 53 -1.71 -4.98 -8.90
C ALA A 53 -2.35 -6.38 -8.94
N SER A 54 -3.48 -6.55 -9.62
CA SER A 54 -4.14 -7.86 -9.77
C SER A 54 -3.27 -8.92 -10.46
N ARG A 55 -2.47 -8.52 -11.46
CA ARG A 55 -1.55 -9.43 -12.17
C ARG A 55 -0.34 -9.77 -11.32
N LEU A 56 0.22 -8.76 -10.66
CA LEU A 56 1.35 -8.92 -9.75
C LEU A 56 0.96 -9.83 -8.58
N ALA A 57 -0.23 -9.67 -8.03
CA ALA A 57 -0.80 -10.52 -6.99
C ALA A 57 -0.85 -12.00 -7.43
N GLY A 58 -1.34 -12.28 -8.64
CA GLY A 58 -1.40 -13.64 -9.18
C GLY A 58 -0.01 -14.30 -9.30
N GLU A 59 0.96 -13.55 -9.83
CA GLU A 59 2.35 -14.03 -9.93
C GLU A 59 2.98 -14.26 -8.55
N LEU A 60 2.80 -13.31 -7.61
CA LEU A 60 3.32 -13.43 -6.25
C LEU A 60 2.69 -14.61 -5.51
N ALA A 61 1.39 -14.83 -5.63
CA ALA A 61 0.69 -15.94 -4.99
C ALA A 61 1.24 -17.30 -5.43
N GLY A 62 1.41 -17.50 -6.73
CA GLY A 62 1.99 -18.73 -7.28
C GLY A 62 3.45 -18.93 -6.84
N ARG A 63 4.23 -17.85 -6.76
CA ARG A 63 5.65 -17.88 -6.38
C ARG A 63 5.86 -18.14 -4.89
N LEU A 64 5.10 -17.48 -4.02
CA LEU A 64 5.14 -17.71 -2.57
C LEU A 64 4.78 -19.15 -2.21
N ALA A 65 3.81 -19.74 -2.92
CA ALA A 65 3.42 -21.14 -2.73
C ALA A 65 4.44 -22.13 -3.32
N GLY A 66 5.01 -21.82 -4.49
CA GLY A 66 5.90 -22.73 -5.22
C GLY A 66 7.36 -22.71 -4.77
N TYR A 67 7.82 -21.63 -4.15
CA TYR A 67 9.23 -21.41 -3.80
C TYR A 67 9.35 -20.84 -2.37
N PRO A 68 9.00 -21.62 -1.33
CA PRO A 68 8.88 -21.13 0.04
C PRO A 68 10.20 -20.62 0.64
N ASP A 69 11.34 -21.12 0.16
CA ASP A 69 12.68 -20.80 0.69
C ASP A 69 13.40 -19.68 -0.08
N THR A 70 12.81 -19.16 -1.16
CA THR A 70 13.43 -18.10 -1.98
C THR A 70 13.28 -16.74 -1.30
N ASP A 71 14.27 -15.86 -1.45
CA ASP A 71 14.23 -14.48 -0.93
C ASP A 71 13.03 -13.70 -1.51
N LEU A 72 12.39 -12.87 -0.66
CA LEU A 72 11.19 -12.13 -1.04
C LEU A 72 11.42 -11.15 -2.20
N ALA A 73 12.61 -10.53 -2.28
CA ALA A 73 12.94 -9.63 -3.38
C ALA A 73 13.14 -10.41 -4.69
N ASP A 74 13.75 -11.60 -4.65
CA ASP A 74 13.87 -12.46 -5.83
C ASP A 74 12.49 -12.93 -6.35
N LEU A 75 11.58 -13.26 -5.43
CA LEU A 75 10.20 -13.60 -5.79
C LEU A 75 9.47 -12.43 -6.44
N LEU A 76 9.60 -11.23 -5.87
CA LEU A 76 9.02 -10.01 -6.42
C LEU A 76 9.63 -9.62 -7.77
N ALA A 77 10.97 -9.69 -7.92
CA ALA A 77 11.65 -9.44 -9.19
C ALA A 77 11.15 -10.39 -10.28
N GLY A 78 11.00 -11.67 -9.94
CA GLY A 78 10.43 -12.68 -10.83
C GLY A 78 8.99 -12.36 -11.23
N ALA A 79 8.16 -11.92 -10.28
CA ALA A 79 6.77 -11.55 -10.52
C ALA A 79 6.67 -10.33 -11.45
N ILE A 80 7.41 -9.25 -11.16
CA ILE A 80 7.49 -8.05 -12.00
C ILE A 80 7.91 -8.43 -13.43
N LYS A 81 8.95 -9.27 -13.57
CA LYS A 81 9.46 -9.72 -14.87
C LYS A 81 8.39 -10.47 -15.68
N SER A 82 7.63 -11.37 -15.04
CA SER A 82 6.52 -12.08 -15.70
C SER A 82 5.45 -11.10 -16.16
N VAL A 83 4.95 -10.23 -15.27
CA VAL A 83 3.89 -9.27 -15.59
C VAL A 83 4.33 -8.35 -16.74
N ALA A 84 5.56 -7.85 -16.69
CA ALA A 84 6.09 -6.97 -17.73
C ALA A 84 6.19 -7.68 -19.09
N ARG A 85 6.77 -8.89 -19.12
CA ARG A 85 6.89 -9.69 -20.33
C ARG A 85 5.53 -10.03 -20.94
N ASP A 86 4.61 -10.54 -20.13
CA ASP A 86 3.35 -11.13 -20.62
C ASP A 86 2.35 -10.07 -21.08
N ASN A 87 2.58 -8.80 -20.71
CA ASN A 87 1.70 -7.69 -21.08
C ASN A 87 2.43 -6.58 -21.86
N GLY A 88 3.68 -6.78 -22.28
CA GLY A 88 4.45 -5.82 -23.07
C GLY A 88 4.70 -4.49 -22.37
N LEU A 89 4.90 -4.51 -21.05
CA LEU A 89 5.17 -3.30 -20.25
C LEU A 89 6.61 -2.84 -20.43
N VAL A 90 6.82 -1.53 -20.39
CA VAL A 90 8.14 -0.89 -20.57
C VAL A 90 8.48 0.05 -19.40
N PRO A 91 9.74 0.07 -18.93
CA PRO A 91 10.13 0.94 -17.82
C PRO A 91 9.86 2.41 -18.08
N GLY A 92 9.36 3.10 -17.05
CA GLY A 92 9.07 4.54 -17.07
C GLY A 92 7.77 4.94 -17.78
N ARG A 93 7.04 3.99 -18.36
CA ARG A 93 5.75 4.25 -19.02
C ARG A 93 4.74 3.10 -18.83
N SER A 94 4.72 2.51 -17.64
CA SER A 94 3.77 1.44 -17.28
C SER A 94 2.98 1.78 -16.01
N PRO A 95 1.81 1.13 -15.80
CA PRO A 95 1.15 1.12 -14.51
C PRO A 95 2.08 0.55 -13.45
N SER A 96 1.87 0.96 -12.20
CA SER A 96 2.73 0.57 -11.09
C SER A 96 1.91 0.28 -9.84
N SER A 97 2.51 -0.40 -8.88
CA SER A 97 1.92 -0.67 -7.59
C SER A 97 2.97 -0.67 -6.49
N THR A 98 2.61 -0.21 -5.29
CA THR A 98 3.40 -0.49 -4.09
C THR A 98 3.37 -1.99 -3.78
N VAL A 99 4.26 -2.44 -2.90
CA VAL A 99 4.22 -3.82 -2.40
C VAL A 99 4.50 -3.83 -0.92
N ALA A 100 3.56 -4.35 -0.13
CA ALA A 100 3.79 -4.83 1.22
C ALA A 100 3.61 -6.35 1.21
N LEU A 101 4.64 -7.09 1.56
CA LEU A 101 4.62 -8.55 1.57
C LEU A 101 5.11 -9.07 2.92
N LEU A 102 4.32 -9.94 3.52
CA LEU A 102 4.65 -10.63 4.76
C LEU A 102 4.63 -12.13 4.51
N ARG A 103 5.68 -12.84 4.93
CA ARG A 103 5.75 -14.32 4.92
C ARG A 103 6.15 -14.80 6.31
N TRP A 104 5.63 -15.93 6.77
CA TRP A 104 6.05 -16.50 8.04
C TRP A 104 6.30 -18.00 7.97
N THR A 105 7.14 -18.44 8.91
CA THR A 105 7.36 -19.83 9.28
C THR A 105 7.04 -19.99 10.77
N ASP A 106 7.32 -21.17 11.32
CA ASP A 106 7.21 -21.37 12.77
C ASP A 106 8.24 -20.57 13.58
N THR A 107 9.32 -20.08 12.95
CA THR A 107 10.44 -19.42 13.65
C THR A 107 10.65 -17.96 13.30
N VAL A 108 10.22 -17.52 12.11
CA VAL A 108 10.41 -16.15 11.64
C VAL A 108 9.19 -15.58 10.94
N VAL A 109 9.08 -14.25 10.99
CA VAL A 109 8.21 -13.44 10.14
C VAL A 109 9.12 -12.53 9.29
N GLU A 110 9.03 -12.64 7.97
CA GLU A 110 9.75 -11.83 7.00
C GLU A 110 8.84 -10.75 6.44
N GLY A 111 9.33 -9.51 6.35
CA GLY A 111 8.64 -8.38 5.75
C GLY A 111 9.44 -7.78 4.60
N LEU A 112 8.73 -7.39 3.54
CA LEU A 112 9.26 -6.64 2.42
C LEU A 112 8.30 -5.48 2.10
N VAL A 113 8.84 -4.26 1.98
CA VAL A 113 8.12 -3.06 1.56
C VAL A 113 8.84 -2.41 0.38
N LEU A 114 8.10 -2.17 -0.70
CA LEU A 114 8.52 -1.41 -1.87
C LEU A 114 7.53 -0.26 -2.07
N ALA A 115 8.01 0.98 -2.01
CA ALA A 115 7.20 2.19 -1.92
C ALA A 115 6.41 2.31 -0.60
N ASP A 116 5.32 3.07 -0.59
CA ASP A 116 4.73 3.70 0.58
C ASP A 116 3.57 2.94 1.24
N SER A 117 3.53 1.61 1.12
CA SER A 117 2.63 0.76 1.92
C SER A 117 3.40 0.07 3.03
N PRO A 118 3.40 0.59 4.27
CA PRO A 118 4.23 0.08 5.35
C PRO A 118 3.69 -1.21 5.99
N ILE A 119 4.59 -1.88 6.72
CA ILE A 119 4.29 -2.99 7.62
C ILE A 119 4.70 -2.59 9.04
N VAL A 120 3.84 -2.83 10.03
CA VAL A 120 4.16 -2.61 11.44
C VAL A 120 4.01 -3.91 12.21
N ALA A 121 5.12 -4.44 12.72
CA ALA A 121 5.12 -5.57 13.64
C ALA A 121 5.08 -5.07 15.09
N PHE A 122 4.07 -5.46 15.84
CA PHE A 122 4.02 -5.26 17.29
C PHE A 122 4.69 -6.46 17.94
N THR A 123 5.82 -6.19 18.59
CA THR A 123 6.61 -7.20 19.29
C THR A 123 6.49 -7.02 20.81
N ARG A 124 6.99 -7.99 21.57
CA ARG A 124 7.14 -7.87 23.04
C ARG A 124 8.00 -6.68 23.47
N GLU A 125 8.86 -6.15 22.59
CA GLU A 125 9.71 -4.98 22.85
C GLU A 125 9.06 -3.65 22.42
N GLY A 126 7.95 -3.71 21.67
CA GLY A 126 7.26 -2.56 21.12
C GLY A 126 7.01 -2.65 19.61
N PRO A 127 6.44 -1.59 19.01
CA PRO A 127 6.19 -1.52 17.57
C PRO A 127 7.50 -1.38 16.78
N SER A 128 7.59 -2.13 15.69
CA SER A 128 8.70 -2.11 14.72
C SER A 128 8.11 -1.80 13.33
N LEU A 129 8.38 -0.58 12.84
CA LEU A 129 7.90 -0.08 11.54
C LEU A 129 8.91 -0.44 10.44
N LEU A 130 8.43 -1.13 9.41
CA LEU A 130 9.08 -1.31 8.12
C LEU A 130 8.38 -0.40 7.11
N ALA A 131 9.09 0.61 6.60
CA ALA A 131 8.55 1.58 5.65
C ALA A 131 9.65 2.07 4.70
N ASP A 132 9.28 2.28 3.45
CA ASP A 132 10.12 2.99 2.48
C ASP A 132 9.69 4.46 2.40
N THR A 133 10.55 5.34 2.92
CA THR A 133 10.28 6.79 3.00
C THR A 133 10.88 7.58 1.83
N ARG A 134 11.40 6.92 0.80
CA ARG A 134 12.10 7.61 -0.32
C ARG A 134 11.16 8.53 -1.10
N ILE A 135 9.91 8.12 -1.33
CA ILE A 135 8.91 8.95 -2.03
C ILE A 135 8.53 10.20 -1.24
N GLU A 136 8.41 10.09 0.09
CA GLU A 136 8.07 11.20 0.99
C GLU A 136 9.15 12.28 1.00
N ARG A 137 10.43 11.87 0.89
CA ARG A 137 11.60 12.75 0.87
C ARG A 137 11.78 13.49 -0.46
N LEU A 138 11.03 13.13 -1.51
CA LEU A 138 11.09 13.85 -2.77
C LEU A 138 10.53 15.27 -2.63
N PRO A 139 11.11 16.26 -3.32
CA PRO A 139 10.57 17.62 -3.33
C PRO A 139 9.10 17.61 -3.79
N ARG A 140 8.18 17.90 -2.87
CA ARG A 140 6.76 18.03 -3.19
C ARG A 140 6.54 19.39 -3.86
N GLY A 141 6.24 19.38 -5.16
CA GLY A 141 5.74 20.58 -5.83
C GLY A 141 4.44 21.05 -5.18
N SER A 142 4.33 22.34 -4.90
CA SER A 142 3.16 22.90 -4.19
C SER A 142 1.92 23.05 -5.07
N GLY A 143 2.05 22.85 -6.40
CA GLY A 143 1.05 23.19 -7.42
C GLY A 143 -0.41 22.86 -7.08
N TYR A 144 -0.79 21.58 -7.08
CA TYR A 144 -2.19 21.20 -6.81
C TYR A 144 -2.56 21.41 -5.33
N ARG A 145 -1.59 21.32 -4.41
CA ARG A 145 -1.82 21.45 -2.97
C ARG A 145 -2.16 22.89 -2.57
N ASP A 146 -1.49 23.88 -3.15
CA ASP A 146 -1.80 25.30 -2.94
C ASP A 146 -3.18 25.65 -3.49
N GLN A 147 -3.53 25.08 -4.65
CA GLN A 147 -4.86 25.23 -5.23
C GLN A 147 -5.94 24.67 -4.30
N LEU A 148 -5.74 23.48 -3.74
CA LEU A 148 -6.64 22.89 -2.73
C LEU A 148 -6.77 23.79 -1.50
N ARG A 149 -5.66 24.29 -0.95
CA ARG A 149 -5.67 25.22 0.20
C ARG A 149 -6.43 26.52 -0.07
N SER A 150 -6.50 26.95 -1.33
CA SER A 150 -7.27 28.13 -1.75
C SER A 150 -8.75 27.83 -2.06
N GLY A 151 -9.22 26.59 -1.86
CA GLY A 151 -10.62 26.18 -2.07
C GLY A 151 -10.98 25.85 -3.52
N GLY A 152 -9.99 25.64 -4.40
CA GLY A 152 -10.20 25.39 -5.84
C GLY A 152 -10.03 23.92 -6.27
N GLY A 153 -10.10 22.97 -5.34
CA GLY A 153 -9.79 21.55 -5.55
C GLY A 153 -10.77 20.73 -6.36
N TYR A 154 -10.34 19.55 -6.82
CA TYR A 154 -11.12 18.47 -7.45
C TYR A 154 -11.93 18.80 -8.71
N GLY A 155 -11.79 20.01 -9.26
CA GLY A 155 -12.26 20.35 -10.61
C GLY A 155 -11.22 20.05 -11.71
N GLU A 156 -11.55 20.39 -12.95
CA GLU A 156 -10.68 20.16 -14.12
C GLU A 156 -9.27 20.75 -13.96
N ARG A 157 -9.14 21.96 -13.41
CA ARG A 157 -7.85 22.60 -13.15
C ARG A 157 -6.97 21.81 -12.18
N HIS A 158 -7.58 21.19 -11.18
CA HIS A 158 -6.89 20.34 -10.21
C HIS A 158 -6.33 19.09 -10.88
N VAL A 159 -7.11 18.44 -11.76
CA VAL A 159 -6.64 17.28 -12.55
C VAL A 159 -5.46 17.67 -13.46
N ILE A 160 -5.50 18.86 -14.08
CA ILE A 160 -4.38 19.36 -14.89
C ILE A 160 -3.13 19.57 -14.02
N ALA A 161 -3.26 20.21 -12.85
CA ALA A 161 -2.16 20.43 -11.93
C ALA A 161 -1.56 19.11 -11.41
N LEU A 162 -2.40 18.11 -11.13
CA LEU A 162 -1.97 16.77 -10.76
C LEU A 162 -1.18 16.07 -11.85
N ARG A 163 -1.65 16.13 -13.11
CA ARG A 163 -0.93 15.55 -14.25
C ARG A 163 0.47 16.15 -14.38
N GLN A 164 0.61 17.46 -14.21
CA GLN A 164 1.92 18.14 -14.24
C GLN A 164 2.82 17.72 -13.08
N ALA A 165 2.27 17.64 -11.86
CA ALA A 165 3.01 17.16 -10.69
C ALA A 165 3.47 15.71 -10.88
N GLY A 166 2.58 14.83 -11.35
CA GLY A 166 2.87 13.43 -11.59
C GLY A 166 3.92 13.20 -12.68
N GLN A 167 3.96 14.02 -13.73
CA GLN A 167 5.04 13.97 -14.73
C GLN A 167 6.42 14.28 -14.13
N THR A 168 6.48 15.14 -13.11
CA THR A 168 7.73 15.45 -12.40
C THR A 168 8.15 14.27 -11.52
N THR A 169 7.21 13.69 -10.77
CA THR A 169 7.44 12.50 -9.94
C THR A 169 7.82 11.29 -10.80
N ALA A 170 7.19 11.08 -11.96
CA ALA A 170 7.47 9.95 -12.84
C ALA A 170 8.93 9.89 -13.31
N ARG A 171 9.61 11.03 -13.45
CA ARG A 171 11.05 11.09 -13.79
C ARG A 171 11.98 10.60 -12.67
N ARG A 172 11.45 10.42 -11.46
CA ARG A 172 12.16 9.93 -10.27
C ARG A 172 11.83 8.46 -9.97
N ARG A 173 10.96 7.83 -10.76
CA ARG A 173 10.55 6.43 -10.58
C ARG A 173 11.67 5.49 -11.03
N ASN A 174 11.99 4.49 -10.21
CA ASN A 174 12.93 3.40 -10.49
C ASN A 174 14.30 3.90 -10.98
N VAL A 175 14.80 4.96 -10.34
CA VAL A 175 16.14 5.51 -10.59
C VAL A 175 16.83 5.82 -9.28
N GLU A 176 18.16 5.74 -9.29
CA GLU A 176 18.99 6.10 -8.15
C GLU A 176 18.74 7.55 -7.68
N GLY A 177 18.67 7.77 -6.37
CA GLY A 177 18.28 9.06 -5.79
C GLY A 177 16.82 9.48 -6.06
N GLY A 178 16.00 8.57 -6.58
CA GLY A 178 14.56 8.70 -6.75
C GLY A 178 13.78 7.88 -5.73
N PHE A 179 12.73 7.21 -6.19
CA PHE A 179 11.96 6.23 -5.42
C PHE A 179 11.77 4.95 -6.25
N TRP A 180 11.44 3.86 -5.58
CA TRP A 180 11.28 2.55 -6.20
C TRP A 180 9.85 2.05 -6.03
N VAL A 181 9.32 1.42 -7.07
CA VAL A 181 7.94 0.92 -7.12
C VAL A 181 7.86 -0.27 -8.07
N ALA A 182 6.95 -1.21 -7.83
CA ALA A 182 6.77 -2.32 -8.76
C ALA A 182 6.14 -1.77 -10.05
N GLU A 183 6.87 -1.85 -11.15
CA GLU A 183 6.46 -1.37 -12.47
C GLU A 183 6.93 -2.36 -13.54
N ALA A 184 7.69 -1.95 -14.56
CA ALA A 184 8.16 -2.89 -15.59
C ALA A 184 9.60 -3.37 -15.36
N ASP A 185 10.37 -2.64 -14.54
CA ASP A 185 11.76 -2.99 -14.21
C ASP A 185 11.82 -3.94 -13.00
N PRO A 186 12.22 -5.21 -13.18
CA PRO A 186 12.31 -6.17 -12.07
C PRO A 186 13.40 -5.82 -11.06
N ASP A 187 14.43 -5.05 -11.44
CA ASP A 187 15.51 -4.69 -10.52
C ASP A 187 15.03 -3.79 -9.37
N ALA A 188 13.88 -3.12 -9.54
CA ALA A 188 13.23 -2.35 -8.49
C ALA A 188 12.88 -3.20 -7.24
N ALA A 189 12.65 -4.50 -7.41
CA ALA A 189 12.35 -5.39 -6.28
C ALA A 189 13.51 -5.48 -5.28
N HIS A 190 14.76 -5.45 -5.77
CA HIS A 190 15.96 -5.53 -4.92
C HIS A 190 16.24 -4.25 -4.14
N GLN A 191 15.49 -3.20 -4.42
CA GLN A 191 15.56 -1.93 -3.73
C GLN A 191 14.57 -1.85 -2.57
N ALA A 192 13.73 -2.88 -2.38
CA ALA A 192 12.76 -2.94 -1.30
C ALA A 192 13.43 -2.95 0.08
N GLU A 193 12.79 -2.27 1.03
CA GLU A 193 13.13 -2.34 2.45
C GLU A 193 12.70 -3.71 2.98
N ARG A 194 13.57 -4.37 3.74
CA ARG A 194 13.33 -5.74 4.22
C ARG A 194 13.72 -5.89 5.67
N THR A 195 13.03 -6.78 6.37
CA THR A 195 13.39 -7.15 7.74
C THR A 195 12.89 -8.55 8.08
N THR A 196 13.38 -9.08 9.20
CA THR A 196 12.94 -10.35 9.76
C THR A 196 12.75 -10.20 11.26
N TRP A 197 11.62 -10.67 11.76
CA TRP A 197 11.33 -10.72 13.19
C TRP A 197 11.29 -12.18 13.67
N PRO A 198 11.81 -12.50 14.87
CA PRO A 198 11.60 -13.81 15.48
C PRO A 198 10.11 -14.03 15.73
N ARG A 199 9.56 -15.14 15.24
CA ARG A 199 8.12 -15.40 15.25
C ARG A 199 7.53 -15.33 16.65
N ASP A 200 8.24 -15.82 17.66
CA ASP A 200 7.79 -15.85 19.07
C ASP A 200 7.72 -14.47 19.73
N THR A 201 8.32 -13.44 19.13
CA THR A 201 8.28 -12.06 19.61
C THR A 201 7.09 -11.26 19.08
N VAL A 202 6.57 -11.64 17.91
CA VAL A 202 5.51 -10.90 17.18
C VAL A 202 4.12 -11.29 17.70
N THR A 203 3.33 -10.31 18.12
CA THR A 203 1.94 -10.51 18.56
C THR A 203 0.94 -10.12 17.49
N THR A 204 1.18 -9.02 16.79
CA THR A 204 0.27 -8.48 15.78
C THR A 204 1.08 -7.84 14.67
N VAL A 205 0.64 -7.96 13.43
CA VAL A 205 1.19 -7.21 12.30
C VAL A 205 0.07 -6.43 11.63
N LEU A 206 0.35 -5.17 11.30
CA LEU A 206 -0.50 -4.34 10.45
C LEU A 206 0.17 -4.11 9.10
N MET A 207 -0.60 -4.18 8.03
CA MET A 207 -0.19 -3.77 6.68
C MET A 207 -1.24 -2.79 6.15
N ALA A 208 -0.83 -1.66 5.61
CA ALA A 208 -1.74 -0.58 5.26
C ALA A 208 -1.34 0.14 3.96
N THR A 209 -2.31 0.53 3.15
CA THR A 209 -2.13 1.42 2.00
C THR A 209 -2.14 2.89 2.42
N ASP A 210 -1.73 3.80 1.54
CA ASP A 210 -1.61 5.22 1.90
C ASP A 210 -2.96 5.87 2.28
N GLY A 211 -4.05 5.36 1.71
CA GLY A 211 -5.42 5.72 2.07
C GLY A 211 -5.85 5.31 3.48
N VAL A 212 -5.07 4.49 4.17
CA VAL A 212 -5.21 4.20 5.62
C VAL A 212 -4.18 4.97 6.43
N THR A 213 -2.91 4.97 5.99
CA THR A 213 -1.82 5.60 6.77
C THR A 213 -1.96 7.13 6.86
N CYS A 214 -2.66 7.75 5.91
CA CYS A 214 -3.04 9.16 5.99
C CYS A 214 -3.82 9.51 7.27
N GLY A 215 -4.48 8.52 7.88
CA GLY A 215 -5.13 8.65 9.19
C GLY A 215 -4.17 8.99 10.34
N ILE A 216 -2.92 8.55 10.26
CA ILE A 216 -1.86 8.92 11.22
C ILE A 216 -1.28 10.28 10.82
N ASP A 217 -0.69 10.38 9.64
CA ASP A 217 -0.14 11.61 9.07
C ASP A 217 -0.55 11.68 7.59
N PRO A 218 -1.26 12.72 7.11
CA PRO A 218 -1.43 14.04 7.76
C PRO A 218 -2.72 14.28 8.53
N TYR A 219 -3.65 13.33 8.62
CA TYR A 219 -4.96 13.62 9.23
C TYR A 219 -4.87 13.73 10.75
N GLY A 220 -4.00 12.95 11.39
CA GLY A 220 -3.87 12.93 12.86
C GLY A 220 -5.12 12.42 13.57
N VAL A 221 -5.94 11.59 12.90
CA VAL A 221 -7.09 10.94 13.56
C VAL A 221 -6.60 9.83 14.49
N PHE A 222 -5.48 9.21 14.16
CA PHE A 222 -4.74 8.31 15.04
C PHE A 222 -3.46 9.00 15.51
N ALA A 223 -3.19 8.95 16.81
CA ALA A 223 -1.97 9.52 17.38
C ALA A 223 -0.71 8.79 16.89
N ASP A 224 -0.80 7.47 16.72
CA ASP A 224 0.26 6.59 16.27
C ASP A 224 -0.31 5.23 15.80
N TRP A 225 0.59 4.33 15.41
CA TRP A 225 0.27 2.96 15.03
C TRP A 225 -0.38 2.15 16.15
N GLN A 226 -0.06 2.45 17.42
CA GLN A 226 -0.63 1.73 18.56
C GLN A 226 -2.10 2.07 18.73
N ALA A 227 -2.48 3.35 18.61
CA ALA A 227 -3.87 3.78 18.62
C ALA A 227 -4.67 3.15 17.47
N LEU A 228 -4.09 3.09 16.26
CA LEU A 228 -4.70 2.43 15.11
C LEU A 228 -4.91 0.92 15.35
N ARG A 229 -3.87 0.23 15.85
CA ARG A 229 -3.95 -1.20 16.22
C ARG A 229 -5.04 -1.43 17.25
N ASP A 230 -5.05 -0.66 18.33
CA ASP A 230 -5.96 -0.86 19.45
C ASP A 230 -7.42 -0.73 19.00
N LEU A 231 -7.72 0.23 18.12
CA LEU A 231 -9.03 0.34 17.50
C LEU A 231 -9.34 -0.87 16.60
N ALA A 232 -8.41 -1.24 15.71
CA ALA A 232 -8.60 -2.35 14.78
C ALA A 232 -8.87 -3.67 15.50
N THR A 233 -8.17 -3.95 16.61
CA THR A 233 -8.34 -5.18 17.40
C THR A 233 -9.58 -5.16 18.30
N THR A 234 -10.02 -3.98 18.75
CA THR A 234 -11.17 -3.86 19.67
C THR A 234 -12.50 -3.78 18.92
N SER A 235 -12.52 -3.04 17.81
CA SER A 235 -13.74 -2.68 17.07
C SER A 235 -13.73 -3.19 15.63
N GLY A 236 -12.71 -3.94 15.23
CA GLY A 236 -12.52 -4.46 13.88
C GLY A 236 -11.83 -3.45 12.94
N PRO A 237 -11.12 -3.91 11.89
CA PRO A 237 -10.38 -3.04 10.98
C PRO A 237 -11.25 -2.07 10.18
N GLU A 238 -12.52 -2.40 9.92
CA GLU A 238 -13.48 -1.47 9.27
C GLU A 238 -13.65 -0.16 10.06
N SER A 239 -13.57 -0.22 11.39
CA SER A 239 -13.70 0.99 12.22
C SER A 239 -12.52 1.95 12.03
N VAL A 240 -11.35 1.45 11.61
CA VAL A 240 -10.22 2.30 11.21
C VAL A 240 -10.57 3.05 9.93
N LEU A 241 -11.08 2.32 8.93
CA LEU A 241 -11.49 2.90 7.64
C LEU A 241 -12.60 3.95 7.82
N ASP A 242 -13.54 3.70 8.73
CA ASP A 242 -14.60 4.65 9.09
C ASP A 242 -14.06 5.97 9.62
N GLN A 243 -13.05 5.94 10.50
CA GLN A 243 -12.47 7.18 11.04
C GLN A 243 -11.72 7.98 9.98
N VAL A 244 -10.96 7.30 9.12
CA VAL A 244 -10.27 7.98 8.01
C VAL A 244 -11.28 8.59 7.04
N ARG A 245 -12.32 7.84 6.65
CA ARG A 245 -13.36 8.35 5.75
C ARG A 245 -14.16 9.49 6.38
N ALA A 246 -14.43 9.44 7.69
CA ALA A 246 -15.10 10.53 8.40
C ALA A 246 -14.28 11.84 8.35
N ALA A 247 -12.94 11.75 8.49
CA ALA A 247 -12.07 12.93 8.32
C ALA A 247 -12.08 13.47 6.88
N GLU A 248 -12.09 12.59 5.87
CA GLU A 248 -12.21 13.04 4.47
C GLU A 248 -13.54 13.74 4.18
N LEU A 249 -14.64 13.26 4.80
CA LEU A 249 -15.98 13.87 4.68
C LEU A 249 -16.10 15.21 5.42
N ASP A 250 -15.32 15.43 6.48
CA ASP A 250 -15.19 16.72 7.18
C ASP A 250 -14.36 17.74 6.35
N ASP A 251 -13.51 17.26 5.42
CA ASP A 251 -12.73 18.09 4.50
C ASP A 251 -12.99 17.73 3.02
N PRO A 252 -14.23 17.91 2.52
CA PRO A 252 -14.63 17.47 1.18
C PRO A 252 -13.90 18.21 0.05
N ALA A 253 -13.36 19.40 0.35
CA ALA A 253 -12.59 20.20 -0.60
C ALA A 253 -11.08 19.96 -0.52
N GLY A 254 -10.58 19.15 0.43
CA GLY A 254 -9.14 18.92 0.60
C GLY A 254 -8.37 20.16 1.06
N THR A 255 -9.06 21.13 1.66
CA THR A 255 -8.47 22.41 2.06
C THR A 255 -7.59 22.23 3.29
N ARG A 256 -8.08 21.44 4.26
CA ARG A 256 -7.36 21.14 5.50
C ARG A 256 -6.21 20.17 5.22
N TRP A 257 -6.49 19.11 4.46
CA TRP A 257 -5.53 18.09 4.07
C TRP A 257 -5.48 17.91 2.55
N PRO A 258 -4.57 18.64 1.87
CA PRO A 258 -4.45 18.56 0.42
C PRO A 258 -4.02 17.19 -0.09
N ARG A 259 -4.90 16.55 -0.87
CA ARG A 259 -4.75 15.17 -1.38
C ARG A 259 -5.20 15.06 -2.86
N PRO A 260 -4.73 14.05 -3.62
CA PRO A 260 -4.98 13.98 -5.07
C PRO A 260 -6.45 13.79 -5.44
N LYS A 261 -7.22 13.07 -4.64
CA LYS A 261 -8.63 12.75 -4.88
C LYS A 261 -9.44 12.90 -3.60
N PRO A 262 -10.76 13.14 -3.67
CA PRO A 262 -11.60 13.31 -2.48
C PRO A 262 -11.47 12.13 -1.50
N HIS A 263 -11.38 10.92 -2.04
CA HIS A 263 -11.26 9.67 -1.29
C HIS A 263 -10.26 8.73 -1.97
N ASP A 264 -9.28 8.26 -1.21
CA ASP A 264 -8.40 7.18 -1.67
C ASP A 264 -9.04 5.80 -1.49
N ASP A 265 -8.47 4.81 -2.17
CA ASP A 265 -8.70 3.40 -1.82
C ASP A 265 -8.08 3.14 -0.46
N GLN A 266 -8.66 2.24 0.31
CA GLN A 266 -8.19 1.92 1.65
C GLN A 266 -8.12 0.42 1.78
N ALA A 267 -6.97 -0.10 2.18
CA ALA A 267 -6.81 -1.49 2.56
C ALA A 267 -5.98 -1.59 3.84
N LEU A 268 -6.52 -2.32 4.82
CA LEU A 268 -5.88 -2.62 6.09
C LEU A 268 -5.93 -4.13 6.33
N VAL A 269 -4.77 -4.72 6.59
CA VAL A 269 -4.64 -6.10 7.05
C VAL A 269 -4.21 -6.09 8.50
N VAL A 270 -4.93 -6.86 9.33
CA VAL A 270 -4.57 -7.16 10.72
C VAL A 270 -4.25 -8.65 10.82
N ILE A 271 -3.02 -8.99 11.21
CA ILE A 271 -2.58 -10.37 11.41
C ILE A 271 -2.31 -10.54 12.90
N ASP A 272 -3.15 -11.30 13.58
CA ASP A 272 -3.06 -11.58 15.00
C ASP A 272 -2.47 -12.97 15.25
N TYR A 273 -1.29 -12.97 15.85
CA TYR A 273 -0.54 -14.15 16.21
C TYR A 273 -0.74 -14.60 17.67
N SER A 274 -1.53 -13.85 18.45
CA SER A 274 -1.81 -14.13 19.86
C SER A 274 -2.99 -15.09 20.05
N VAL A 275 -3.79 -15.32 19.01
CA VAL A 275 -4.98 -16.17 19.04
C VAL A 275 -4.70 -17.51 18.37
N ASP A 276 -4.97 -18.62 19.07
CA ASP A 276 -4.99 -19.95 18.46
C ASP A 276 -6.24 -20.08 17.58
N TYR A 277 -6.10 -19.94 16.27
CA TYR A 277 -7.20 -20.21 15.34
C TYR A 277 -7.36 -21.72 15.13
N THR A 278 -8.22 -22.36 15.93
CA THR A 278 -8.75 -23.70 15.65
C THR A 278 -9.90 -23.53 14.68
N GLY A 279 -9.66 -23.70 13.38
CA GLY A 279 -10.68 -23.46 12.35
C GLY A 279 -11.91 -24.35 12.51
N GLU A 280 -12.96 -23.82 13.12
CA GLU A 280 -14.34 -24.29 13.05
C GLU A 280 -15.27 -23.07 13.05
N ASP A 281 -15.67 -22.63 11.86
CA ASP A 281 -17.08 -22.41 11.53
C ASP A 281 -17.21 -22.26 10.01
N ARG A 282 -17.98 -23.17 9.41
CA ARG A 282 -18.36 -23.24 7.99
C ARG A 282 -19.77 -22.70 7.81
#